data_AF-A0A526UXM3-F1
#
_entry.id   AF-A0A526UXM3-F1
#
_cell.length_a   1.000
_cell.length_b   1.000
_cell.length_c   1.000
_cell.angle_alpha   90.00
_cell.angle_beta   90.00
_cell.angle_gamma   90.00
#
_symmetry.space_group_name_H-M   'P 1'
#
loop_
_entity.id
_entity.type
_entity.pdbx_description
1 polymer ?
#
loop_
_entity_poly.entity_id
_entity_poly.type
_entity_poly.pdbx_seq_one_letter_code
_entity_poly.pdbx_strand_id
1 'polypeptide(L)'
;METADFMPSETVIAGIRKDIEAYEAARASAVRQVRWRVPVFVGLVLVAVVLVAWLFNKVADPNEQWVSTPHVFLYVIGFAASILLYFQARKPATRLQQSF
;
A
#
# COMPACT_ATOMS: atom_id res chain seq x y z
N MET A 1 -17.46 36.79 35.15
CA MET A 1 -16.55 36.32 34.08
C MET A 1 -17.36 36.32 32.80
N GLU A 2 -16.95 37.12 31.82
CA GLU A 2 -17.62 37.21 30.51
C GLU A 2 -17.27 35.96 29.69
N THR A 3 -18.23 35.42 28.93
CA THR A 3 -18.04 34.23 28.09
C THR A 3 -17.00 34.42 26.98
N ALA A 4 -16.68 35.67 26.64
CA ALA A 4 -15.67 36.04 25.67
C ALA A 4 -14.24 35.64 26.07
N ASP A 5 -13.92 35.58 27.37
CA ASP A 5 -12.59 35.17 27.86
C ASP A 5 -12.33 33.66 27.74
N PHE A 6 -13.38 32.85 27.55
CA PHE A 6 -13.27 31.40 27.37
C PHE A 6 -13.26 30.98 25.89
N MET A 7 -13.65 31.88 24.98
CA MET A 7 -13.68 31.60 23.55
C MET A 7 -12.31 31.89 22.92
N PRO A 8 -11.74 30.97 22.12
CA PRO A 8 -10.51 31.24 21.39
C PRO A 8 -10.70 32.46 20.49
N SER A 9 -9.69 33.35 20.45
CA SER A 9 -9.75 34.52 19.56
C SER A 9 -9.84 34.10 18.09
N GLU A 10 -10.36 34.97 17.22
CA GLU A 10 -10.50 34.67 15.78
C GLU A 10 -9.17 34.23 15.13
N THR A 11 -8.04 34.78 15.60
CA THR A 11 -6.72 34.38 15.13
C THR A 11 -6.38 32.93 15.47
N VAL A 12 -6.77 32.47 16.66
CA VAL A 12 -6.62 31.07 17.09
C VAL A 12 -7.54 30.17 16.27
N ILE A 13 -8.79 30.58 16.05
CA ILE A 13 -9.76 29.83 15.22
C ILE A 13 -9.26 29.70 13.77
N ALA A 14 -8.72 30.78 13.20
CA ALA A 14 -8.16 30.78 11.85
C ALA A 14 -6.90 29.88 11.75
N GLY A 15 -6.04 29.89 12.78
CA GLY A 15 -4.90 28.98 12.88
C GLY A 15 -5.32 27.52 12.90
N ILE A 16 -6.28 27.16 13.77
CA ILE A 16 -6.82 25.80 13.87
C ILE A 16 -7.43 25.35 12.54
N ARG A 17 -8.19 26.22 11.85
CA ARG A 17 -8.77 25.90 10.54
C ARG A 17 -7.70 25.59 9.51
N LYS A 18 -6.63 26.39 9.47
CA LYS A 18 -5.50 26.20 8.56
C LYS A 18 -4.76 24.89 8.83
N ASP A 19 -4.56 24.54 10.10
CA ASP A 19 -3.91 23.29 10.48
C ASP A 19 -4.76 22.06 10.11
N ILE A 20 -6.08 22.15 10.26
CA ILE A 20 -7.03 21.12 9.82
C ILE A 20 -6.99 20.95 8.30
N GLU A 21 -7.03 22.04 7.53
CA GLU A 21 -6.95 21.98 6.07
C GLU A 21 -5.64 21.35 5.59
N ALA A 22 -4.51 21.72 6.20
CA ALA A 22 -3.21 21.13 5.89
C ALA A 22 -3.17 19.62 6.21
N TYR A 23 -3.76 19.22 7.33
CA TYR A 23 -3.88 17.82 7.72
C TYR A 23 -4.77 17.02 6.76
N GLU A 24 -5.93 17.55 6.37
CA GLU A 24 -6.83 16.88 5.42
C GLU A 24 -6.18 16.72 4.04
N ALA A 25 -5.44 17.73 3.57
CA ALA A 25 -4.67 17.65 2.33
C ALA A 25 -3.58 16.57 2.40
N ALA A 26 -2.82 16.52 3.50
CA ALA A 26 -1.80 15.49 3.72
C ALA A 26 -2.42 14.08 3.76
N ARG A 27 -3.54 13.92 4.48
CA ARG A 27 -4.30 12.66 4.56
C ARG A 27 -4.82 12.22 3.19
N ALA A 28 -5.41 13.12 2.41
CA ALA A 28 -5.92 12.82 1.08
C ALA A 28 -4.81 12.34 0.13
N SER A 29 -3.65 13.01 0.17
CA SER A 29 -2.49 12.62 -0.64
C SER A 29 -1.97 11.22 -0.30
N ALA A 30 -1.91 10.90 0.99
CA ALA A 30 -1.44 9.62 1.48
C ALA A 30 -2.41 8.47 1.17
N VAL A 31 -3.72 8.69 1.32
CA VAL A 31 -4.75 7.71 0.93
C VAL A 31 -4.65 7.40 -0.55
N ARG A 32 -4.48 8.41 -1.40
CA ARG A 32 -4.32 8.23 -2.85
C ARG A 32 -3.06 7.43 -3.19
N GLN A 33 -1.95 7.70 -2.51
CA GLN A 33 -0.69 7.00 -2.71
C GLN A 33 -0.78 5.52 -2.29
N VAL A 34 -1.40 5.23 -1.14
CA VAL A 34 -1.55 3.86 -0.63
C VAL A 34 -2.52 3.05 -1.50
N ARG A 35 -3.60 3.68 -1.98
CA ARG A 35 -4.62 3.04 -2.83
C ARG A 35 -4.04 2.50 -4.14
N TRP A 36 -3.04 3.18 -4.71
CA TRP A 36 -2.41 2.74 -5.97
C TRP A 36 -1.17 1.88 -5.79
N ARG A 37 -0.40 2.07 -4.70
CA ARG A 37 0.81 1.28 -4.48
C ARG A 37 0.48 -0.21 -4.33
N VAL A 38 -0.52 -0.55 -3.53
CA VAL A 38 -0.90 -1.95 -3.29
C VAL A 38 -1.20 -2.72 -4.59
N PRO A 39 -2.15 -2.29 -5.45
CA PRO A 39 -2.44 -3.02 -6.69
C PRO A 39 -1.26 -3.03 -7.67
N VAL A 40 -0.45 -1.97 -7.74
CA VAL A 40 0.73 -1.93 -8.62
C VAL A 40 1.79 -2.94 -8.17
N PHE A 41 2.14 -2.97 -6.87
CA PHE A 41 3.17 -3.89 -6.38
C PHE A 41 2.73 -5.36 -6.51
N VAL A 42 1.49 -5.68 -6.12
CA VAL A 42 0.96 -7.03 -6.27
C VAL A 42 0.85 -7.41 -7.75
N GLY A 43 0.38 -6.50 -8.60
CA GLY A 43 0.29 -6.71 -10.05
C GLY A 43 1.64 -7.01 -10.68
N LEU A 44 2.70 -6.28 -10.31
CA LEU A 44 4.05 -6.54 -10.80
C LEU A 44 4.56 -7.94 -10.40
N VAL A 45 4.29 -8.38 -9.18
CA VAL A 45 4.67 -9.73 -8.73
C VAL A 45 3.93 -10.80 -9.54
N LEU A 46 2.63 -10.62 -9.75
CA LEU A 46 1.84 -11.56 -10.55
C LEU A 46 2.36 -11.64 -11.98
N VAL A 47 2.67 -10.51 -12.61
CA VAL A 47 3.28 -10.48 -13.96
C VAL A 47 4.61 -11.23 -13.97
N ALA A 48 5.48 -10.98 -12.98
CA ALA A 48 6.77 -11.68 -12.88
C ALA A 48 6.60 -13.20 -12.72
N VAL A 49 5.69 -13.63 -11.84
CA VAL A 49 5.38 -15.06 -11.64
C VAL A 49 4.88 -15.70 -12.93
N VAL A 50 3.97 -15.04 -13.66
CA VAL A 50 3.46 -15.56 -14.94
C VAL A 50 4.57 -15.66 -15.99
N LEU A 51 5.45 -14.66 -16.10
CA LEU A 51 6.56 -14.69 -17.04
C LEU A 51 7.55 -15.83 -16.74
N VAL A 52 7.88 -16.03 -15.46
CA VAL A 52 8.79 -17.12 -15.05
C VAL A 52 8.13 -18.49 -15.21
N ALA A 53 6.85 -18.63 -14.87
CA ALA A 53 6.08 -19.85 -15.10
C ALA A 53 6.01 -20.19 -16.60
N TRP A 54 5.77 -19.19 -17.45
CA TRP A 54 5.80 -19.36 -18.90
C TRP A 54 7.16 -19.83 -19.40
N LEU A 55 8.25 -19.30 -18.85
CA LEU A 55 9.61 -19.75 -19.18
C LEU A 55 9.84 -21.20 -18.75
N PHE A 56 9.41 -21.58 -17.55
CA PHE A 56 9.50 -22.96 -17.08
C PHE A 56 8.73 -23.92 -18.01
N ASN A 57 7.56 -23.52 -18.49
CA ASN A 57 6.81 -24.33 -19.47
C ASN A 57 7.51 -24.53 -20.80
N LYS A 58 8.41 -23.63 -21.22
CA LYS A 58 9.19 -23.82 -22.44
C LYS A 58 10.18 -24.98 -22.34
N VAL A 59 10.58 -25.34 -21.12
CA VAL A 59 11.58 -26.39 -20.84
C VAL A 59 10.94 -27.62 -20.18
N ALA A 60 9.73 -27.47 -19.64
CA ALA A 60 9.03 -28.55 -18.94
C ALA A 60 8.61 -29.68 -19.88
N ASP A 61 8.60 -30.90 -19.33
CA ASP A 61 7.95 -32.04 -19.95
C ASP A 61 6.48 -31.69 -20.26
N PRO A 62 5.95 -32.03 -21.45
CA PRO A 62 4.56 -31.77 -21.81
C PRO A 62 3.53 -32.26 -20.77
N ASN A 63 3.83 -33.32 -20.01
CA ASN A 63 2.93 -33.89 -19.01
C ASN A 63 2.97 -33.16 -17.66
N GLU A 64 3.97 -32.29 -17.43
CA GLU A 64 4.17 -31.60 -16.15
C GLU A 64 4.06 -30.06 -16.27
N GLN A 65 3.56 -29.56 -17.40
CA GLN A 65 3.40 -28.13 -17.63
C GLN A 65 2.51 -27.48 -16.55
N TRP A 66 2.88 -26.28 -16.12
CA TRP A 66 2.21 -25.43 -15.13
C TRP A 66 2.18 -25.95 -13.68
N VAL A 67 2.37 -27.26 -13.47
CA VAL A 67 2.19 -27.91 -12.15
C VAL A 67 3.44 -28.67 -11.69
N SER A 68 4.51 -28.68 -12.49
CA SER A 68 5.78 -29.27 -12.05
C SER A 68 6.30 -28.63 -10.76
N THR A 69 7.14 -29.36 -10.03
CA THR A 69 7.70 -28.90 -8.75
C THR A 69 8.25 -27.46 -8.80
N PRO A 70 9.03 -27.04 -9.82
CA PRO A 70 9.48 -25.65 -9.95
C PRO A 70 8.35 -24.61 -10.00
N HIS A 71 7.23 -24.91 -10.67
CA HIS A 71 6.08 -24.02 -10.74
C HIS A 71 5.41 -23.85 -9.37
N VAL A 72 5.21 -24.96 -8.65
CA VAL A 72 4.61 -24.91 -7.32
C VAL A 72 5.45 -24.07 -6.37
N PHE A 73 6.78 -24.26 -6.36
CA PHE A 73 7.70 -23.42 -5.59
C PHE A 73 7.60 -21.95 -5.98
N LEU A 74 7.57 -21.65 -7.29
CA LEU A 74 7.42 -20.29 -7.80
C LEU A 74 6.12 -19.64 -7.30
N TYR A 75 5.00 -20.36 -7.31
CA TYR A 75 3.72 -19.85 -6.85
C TYR A 75 3.71 -19.57 -5.34
N VAL A 76 4.27 -20.49 -4.54
CA VAL A 76 4.38 -20.32 -3.08
C VAL A 76 5.25 -19.10 -2.74
N ILE A 77 6.41 -18.98 -3.40
CA ILE A 77 7.32 -17.84 -3.20
C ILE A 77 6.68 -16.53 -3.66
N GLY A 78 6.04 -16.52 -4.83
CA GLY A 78 5.33 -15.36 -5.36
C GLY A 78 4.19 -14.90 -4.45
N PHE A 79 3.46 -15.85 -3.86
CA PHE A 79 2.43 -15.57 -2.86
C PHE A 79 3.03 -14.95 -1.58
N ALA A 80 4.09 -15.55 -1.04
CA ALA A 80 4.78 -15.01 0.14
C ALA A 80 5.33 -13.59 -0.12
N ALA A 81 5.95 -13.36 -1.29
CA ALA A 81 6.43 -12.05 -1.71
C ALA A 81 5.30 -11.02 -1.82
N SER A 82 4.14 -11.42 -2.34
CA SER A 82 2.96 -10.56 -2.44
C SER A 82 2.46 -10.12 -1.06
N ILE A 83 2.46 -11.02 -0.07
CA ILE A 83 2.10 -10.70 1.32
C ILE A 83 3.09 -9.69 1.90
N LEU A 84 4.40 -9.92 1.75
CA LEU A 84 5.44 -9.01 2.25
C LEU A 84 5.31 -7.61 1.64
N LEU A 85 5.12 -7.53 0.32
CA LEU A 85 4.94 -6.27 -0.41
C LEU A 85 3.65 -5.57 -0.02
N TYR A 86 2.57 -6.30 0.24
CA TYR A 86 1.34 -5.74 0.75
C TYR A 86 1.56 -5.05 2.11
N PHE A 87 2.24 -5.71 3.04
CA PHE A 87 2.60 -5.08 4.32
C PHE A 87 3.54 -3.89 4.14
N GLN A 88 4.53 -3.99 3.25
CA GLN A 88 5.46 -2.89 2.96
C GLN A 88 4.76 -1.68 2.33
N ALA A 89 3.81 -1.91 1.42
CA ALA A 89 3.01 -0.88 0.78
C ALA A 89 2.03 -0.19 1.77
N ARG A 90 1.67 -0.86 2.87
CA ARG A 90 0.85 -0.29 3.94
C ARG A 90 1.63 0.49 5.01
N LYS A 91 2.96 0.31 5.14
CA LYS A 91 3.81 1.06 6.10
C LYS A 91 3.66 2.61 6.06
N PRO A 92 3.45 3.27 4.92
CA PRO A 92 3.22 4.72 4.89
C PRO A 92 1.90 5.12 5.55
N ALA A 93 0.86 4.29 5.43
CA ALA A 93 -0.44 4.53 6.06
C ALA A 93 -0.36 4.45 7.59
N THR A 94 0.44 3.50 8.12
CA THR A 94 0.63 3.36 9.57
C THR A 94 1.49 4.48 10.16
N ARG A 95 2.47 5.03 9.42
CA ARG A 95 3.25 6.19 9.89
C ARG A 95 2.41 7.45 10.11
N LEU A 96 1.38 7.65 9.27
CA LEU A 96 0.42 8.76 9.45
C LEU A 96 -0.55 8.53 10.61
N GLN A 97 -0.88 7.28 10.91
CA GLN A 97 -1.69 6.94 12.09
C GLN A 97 -0.90 7.05 13.40
N GLN A 98 0.43 6.89 13.36
CA GLN A 98 1.30 6.89 14.55
C GLN A 98 1.91 8.25 14.91
N SER A 99 1.74 9.29 14.09
CA SER A 99 2.20 10.65 14.42
C SER A 99 1.23 11.41 15.34
N PHE A 100 0.25 10.71 15.94
CA PHE A 100 -0.75 11.23 16.86
C PHE A 100 -0.84 10.32 18.08
#